data_AF-A0A955ZFA2-F1
#
_entry.id   AF-A0A955ZFA2-F1
#
_cell.length_a   1.000
_cell.length_b   1.000
_cell.length_c   1.000
_cell.angle_alpha   90.00
_cell.angle_beta   90.00
_cell.angle_gamma   90.00
#
_symmetry.space_group_name_H-M   'P 1'
#
loop_
_entity.id
_entity.type
_entity.pdbx_description
1 polymer ?
#
loop_
_entity_poly.entity_id
_entity_poly.type
_entity_poly.pdbx_seq_one_letter_code
_entity_poly.pdbx_strand_id
1 'polypeptide(L)'
;MTLLANKKMSPELAARVRASVSGRGQSGARLPPRMMALVRAGLFTVIVAGIAWLSWTFRRAQKEIDRQRAELLERVRRESAGVDAESLEPRLRPWLTLFAGRYDGDKVSDALRAPGALEKQLADATIYVRGPVSGFGGGELAESAAHSYEDAFVRCLVKPPKKRTEKELRRRARSRSELDNVLRLHDALVGAAFMNEKWQELVATATSPDELTRLSKQLDKAPLEETRKAAKARLLLVAMDEPGDREKPAELDGERPHQVRVGLVDLASKKVLLKLRRPVDPSWVSPAARAELANGIDSCALALDVREAITTPVASDAR
;
A
#
# COMPACT_ATOMS: atom_id res chain seq x y z
N MET A 1 47.56 -1.15 -60.58
CA MET A 1 47.60 -2.53 -61.10
C MET A 1 47.83 -3.48 -59.94
N THR A 2 46.80 -4.14 -59.44
CA THR A 2 46.87 -5.04 -58.28
C THR A 2 47.26 -6.44 -58.74
N LEU A 3 48.45 -6.88 -58.34
CA LEU A 3 49.02 -8.20 -58.63
C LEU A 3 48.41 -9.25 -57.67
N LEU A 4 47.51 -10.10 -58.19
CA LEU A 4 46.91 -11.23 -57.46
C LEU A 4 47.37 -12.60 -58.02
N ALA A 5 48.59 -12.69 -58.54
CA ALA A 5 49.18 -13.98 -58.92
C ALA A 5 50.69 -13.96 -58.66
N ASN A 6 51.15 -14.83 -57.75
CA ASN A 6 52.56 -15.00 -57.41
C ASN A 6 53.20 -16.09 -58.30
N LYS A 7 54.50 -15.98 -58.61
CA LYS A 7 55.26 -16.83 -59.55
C LYS A 7 55.35 -18.31 -59.14
N LYS A 8 54.91 -18.66 -57.93
CA LYS A 8 54.90 -20.03 -57.37
C LYS A 8 53.54 -20.74 -57.43
N MET A 9 52.50 -20.15 -58.01
CA MET A 9 51.20 -20.82 -58.18
C MET A 9 51.23 -21.84 -59.34
N SER A 10 50.60 -23.00 -59.14
CA SER A 10 50.40 -23.98 -60.21
C SER A 10 49.53 -23.40 -61.33
N PRO A 11 49.81 -23.71 -62.61
CA PRO A 11 49.17 -23.07 -63.75
C PRO A 11 47.65 -23.25 -63.78
N GLU A 12 47.14 -24.38 -63.28
CA GLU A 12 45.70 -24.63 -63.18
C GLU A 12 44.99 -23.74 -62.13
N LEU A 13 45.65 -23.45 -61.01
CA LEU A 13 45.11 -22.58 -59.96
C LEU A 13 45.14 -21.11 -60.38
N ALA A 14 46.19 -20.70 -61.11
CA ALA A 14 46.26 -19.37 -61.70
C ALA A 14 45.17 -19.17 -62.79
N ALA A 15 44.88 -20.21 -63.59
CA ALA A 15 43.80 -20.17 -64.57
C ALA A 15 42.43 -20.09 -63.89
N ARG A 16 42.20 -20.84 -62.80
CA ARG A 16 40.94 -20.77 -62.04
C ARG A 16 40.74 -19.44 -61.32
N VAL A 17 41.79 -18.85 -60.76
CA VAL A 17 41.70 -17.51 -60.14
C VAL A 17 41.48 -16.44 -61.20
N ARG A 18 42.17 -16.52 -62.36
CA ARG A 18 41.88 -15.60 -63.47
C ARG A 18 40.46 -15.76 -63.99
N ALA A 19 39.94 -16.98 -64.10
CA ALA A 19 38.55 -17.24 -64.49
C ALA A 19 37.52 -16.78 -63.43
N SER A 20 37.86 -16.88 -62.14
CA SER A 20 37.00 -16.43 -61.04
C SER A 20 36.99 -14.90 -60.88
N VAL A 21 38.07 -14.23 -61.28
CA VAL A 21 38.17 -12.77 -61.28
C VAL A 21 37.68 -12.15 -62.60
N SER A 22 37.73 -12.89 -63.72
CA SER A 22 37.21 -12.42 -65.02
C SER A 22 35.72 -12.74 -65.25
N GLY A 23 35.11 -13.60 -64.43
CA GLY A 23 33.78 -14.16 -64.66
C GLY A 23 32.65 -13.57 -63.80
N ARG A 24 32.23 -12.31 -64.07
CA ARG A 24 30.83 -11.82 -64.11
C ARG A 24 30.82 -10.29 -64.20
N GLY A 25 31.31 -9.77 -65.34
CA GLY A 25 30.83 -8.48 -65.81
C GLY A 25 29.37 -8.66 -66.23
N GLN A 26 28.42 -8.48 -65.30
CA GLN A 26 27.04 -8.21 -65.70
C GLN A 26 27.09 -7.00 -66.63
N SER A 27 26.82 -7.23 -67.91
CA SER A 27 26.42 -6.22 -68.88
C SER A 27 25.07 -5.64 -68.46
N GLY A 28 25.03 -4.99 -67.30
CA GLY A 28 23.94 -4.10 -66.94
C GLY A 28 24.01 -2.94 -67.92
N ALA A 29 22.95 -2.76 -68.71
CA ALA A 29 22.76 -1.58 -69.53
C ALA A 29 23.09 -0.35 -68.68
N ARG A 30 24.20 0.33 -68.99
CA ARG A 30 24.60 1.54 -68.25
C ARG A 30 23.56 2.60 -68.56
N LEU A 31 22.71 2.88 -67.58
CA LEU A 31 21.73 3.95 -67.66
C LEU A 31 22.44 5.25 -68.06
N PRO A 32 21.87 6.07 -68.96
CA PRO A 32 22.46 7.35 -69.34
C PRO A 32 22.67 8.21 -68.09
N PRO A 33 23.74 9.03 -68.04
CA PRO A 33 24.12 9.79 -66.83
C PRO A 33 22.98 10.66 -66.26
N ARG A 34 22.06 11.14 -67.11
CA ARG A 34 20.84 11.84 -66.69
C ARG A 34 19.85 10.94 -65.93
N MET A 35 19.64 9.69 -66.37
CA MET A 35 18.83 8.72 -65.61
C MET A 35 19.51 8.34 -64.30
N MET A 36 20.84 8.19 -64.29
CA MET A 36 21.60 7.89 -63.06
C MET A 36 21.46 9.03 -62.03
N ALA A 37 21.46 10.28 -62.48
CA ALA A 37 21.20 11.45 -61.64
C ALA A 37 19.76 11.43 -61.07
N LEU A 38 18.75 11.11 -61.89
CA LEU A 38 17.36 10.97 -61.43
C LEU A 38 17.19 9.84 -60.42
N VAL A 39 17.85 8.70 -60.63
CA VAL A 39 17.84 7.57 -59.67
C VAL A 39 18.47 7.98 -58.35
N ARG A 40 19.61 8.69 -58.37
CA ARG A 40 20.26 9.19 -57.14
C ARG A 40 19.39 10.22 -56.42
N ALA A 41 18.76 11.14 -57.15
CA ALA A 41 17.83 12.12 -56.57
C ALA A 41 16.60 11.44 -55.96
N GLY A 42 16.03 10.43 -56.65
CA GLY A 42 14.93 9.62 -56.14
C GLY A 42 15.30 8.86 -54.87
N LEU A 43 16.45 8.19 -54.86
CA LEU A 43 16.96 7.47 -53.68
C LEU A 43 17.18 8.42 -52.50
N PHE A 44 17.78 9.58 -52.72
CA PHE A 44 17.98 10.59 -51.69
C PHE A 44 16.64 11.08 -51.12
N THR A 45 15.66 11.34 -51.99
CA THR A 45 14.32 11.76 -51.58
C THR A 45 13.63 10.70 -50.72
N VAL A 46 13.74 9.42 -51.09
CA VAL A 46 13.20 8.30 -50.31
C VAL A 46 13.87 8.18 -48.93
N ILE A 47 15.19 8.32 -48.87
CA ILE A 47 15.93 8.29 -47.60
C ILE A 47 15.50 9.45 -46.69
N VAL A 48 15.44 10.67 -47.22
CA VAL A 48 15.03 11.85 -46.47
C VAL A 48 13.58 11.73 -46.00
N ALA A 49 12.67 11.27 -46.86
CA ALA A 49 11.27 11.01 -46.49
C ALA A 49 11.14 9.94 -45.41
N GLY A 50 11.93 8.87 -45.50
CA GLY A 50 12.00 7.81 -44.49
C GLY A 50 12.48 8.31 -43.13
N ILE A 51 13.54 9.14 -43.10
CA ILE A 51 14.04 9.77 -41.87
C ILE A 51 13.00 10.73 -41.29
N ALA A 52 12.37 11.56 -42.12
CA ALA A 52 11.32 12.49 -41.69
C ALA A 52 10.11 11.73 -41.10
N TRP A 53 9.69 10.64 -41.75
CA TRP A 53 8.62 9.77 -41.27
C TRP A 53 8.96 9.13 -39.92
N LEU A 54 10.16 8.53 -39.79
CA LEU A 54 10.61 7.91 -38.55
C LEU A 54 10.73 8.93 -37.40
N SER A 55 11.25 10.12 -37.70
CA SER A 55 11.32 11.21 -36.71
C SER A 55 9.92 11.68 -36.28
N TRP A 56 8.98 11.76 -37.22
CA TRP A 56 7.60 12.13 -36.92
C TRP A 56 6.87 11.08 -36.07
N THR A 57 7.01 9.79 -36.39
CA THR A 57 6.42 8.71 -35.59
C THR A 57 7.03 8.64 -34.19
N PHE A 58 8.35 8.82 -34.07
CA PHE A 58 9.03 8.87 -32.78
C PHE A 58 8.58 10.07 -31.93
N ARG A 59 8.47 11.27 -32.53
CA ARG A 59 7.93 12.45 -31.84
C ARG A 59 6.48 12.26 -31.41
N ARG A 60 5.66 11.59 -32.22
CA ARG A 60 4.25 11.31 -31.89
C ARG A 60 4.15 10.33 -30.72
N ALA A 61 4.99 9.29 -30.71
CA ALA A 61 5.07 8.35 -29.59
C ALA A 61 5.53 9.05 -28.29
N GLN A 62 6.54 9.92 -28.38
CA GLN A 62 7.02 10.69 -27.23
C GLN A 62 5.93 11.62 -26.67
N LYS A 63 5.20 12.32 -27.54
CA LYS A 63 4.07 13.18 -27.12
C LYS A 63 2.96 12.39 -26.41
N GLU A 64 2.70 11.16 -26.84
CA GLU A 64 1.70 10.31 -26.19
C GLU A 64 2.15 9.91 -24.78
N ILE A 65 3.42 9.53 -24.61
CA ILE A 65 4.01 9.21 -23.30
C ILE A 65 3.97 10.43 -22.39
N ASP A 66 4.38 11.60 -22.88
CA ASP A 66 4.38 12.84 -22.10
C ASP A 66 2.95 13.24 -21.69
N ARG A 67 1.95 13.03 -22.57
CA ARG A 67 0.54 13.24 -22.25
C ARG A 67 0.06 12.31 -21.12
N GLN A 68 0.29 11.01 -21.26
CA GLN A 68 -0.11 10.02 -20.25
C GLN A 68 0.55 10.28 -18.89
N ARG A 69 1.84 10.66 -18.91
CA ARG A 69 2.57 11.07 -17.71
C ARG A 69 1.93 12.30 -17.06
N ALA A 70 1.63 13.34 -17.85
CA ALA A 70 1.01 14.55 -17.34
C ALA A 70 -0.40 14.29 -16.76
N GLU A 71 -1.20 13.46 -17.42
CA GLU A 71 -2.52 13.04 -16.93
C GLU A 71 -2.43 12.29 -15.60
N LEU A 72 -1.47 11.36 -15.47
CA LEU A 72 -1.28 10.59 -14.24
C LEU A 72 -0.76 11.48 -13.10
N LEU A 73 0.19 12.38 -13.36
CA LEU A 73 0.68 13.34 -12.37
C LEU A 73 -0.43 14.30 -11.90
N GLU A 74 -1.23 14.81 -12.83
CA GLU A 74 -2.35 15.70 -12.49
C GLU A 74 -3.40 14.95 -11.66
N ARG A 75 -3.66 13.68 -11.97
CA ARG A 75 -4.50 12.83 -11.13
C ARG A 75 -3.94 12.69 -9.72
N VAL A 76 -2.67 12.32 -9.56
CA VAL A 76 -2.03 12.21 -8.23
C VAL A 76 -2.15 13.53 -7.47
N ARG A 77 -1.86 14.67 -8.11
CA ARG A 77 -1.98 16.00 -7.51
C ARG A 77 -3.40 16.32 -7.04
N ARG A 78 -4.43 15.97 -7.82
CA ARG A 78 -5.83 16.13 -7.41
C ARG A 78 -6.19 15.22 -6.24
N GLU A 79 -5.71 13.99 -6.23
CA GLU A 79 -5.98 13.03 -5.16
C GLU A 79 -5.27 13.42 -3.85
N SER A 80 -4.07 14.01 -3.93
CA SER A 80 -3.29 14.49 -2.77
C SER A 80 -3.64 15.92 -2.32
N ALA A 81 -4.47 16.64 -3.08
CA ALA A 81 -4.83 18.03 -2.77
C ALA A 81 -5.45 18.15 -1.36
N GLY A 82 -4.80 18.92 -0.49
CA GLY A 82 -5.26 19.17 0.88
C GLY A 82 -5.12 17.98 1.83
N VAL A 83 -4.25 17.01 1.49
CA VAL A 83 -3.99 15.80 2.29
C VAL A 83 -2.49 15.72 2.54
N ASP A 84 -2.08 15.98 3.79
CA ASP A 84 -0.70 15.77 4.22
C ASP A 84 -0.50 14.30 4.59
N ALA A 85 -0.42 13.44 3.57
CA ALA A 85 -0.27 12.00 3.72
C ALA A 85 1.10 11.62 4.33
N GLU A 86 2.14 12.41 4.07
CA GLU A 86 3.49 12.18 4.59
C GLU A 86 3.56 12.38 6.11
N SER A 87 2.74 13.27 6.65
CA SER A 87 2.62 13.45 8.11
C SER A 87 1.85 12.34 8.82
N LEU A 88 1.16 11.45 8.11
CA LEU A 88 0.25 10.47 8.73
C LEU A 88 0.99 9.56 9.71
N GLU A 89 2.06 8.90 9.27
CA GLU A 89 2.84 8.02 10.13
C GLU A 89 3.55 8.78 11.27
N PRO A 90 4.29 9.89 11.01
CA PRO A 90 4.87 10.72 12.07
C PRO A 90 3.86 11.22 13.11
N ARG A 91 2.61 11.48 12.72
CA ARG A 91 1.53 11.89 13.63
C ARG A 91 1.07 10.78 14.57
N LEU A 92 1.10 9.53 14.10
CA LEU A 92 0.58 8.37 14.85
C LEU A 92 1.65 7.65 15.65
N ARG A 93 2.87 7.56 15.13
CA ARG A 93 3.98 6.79 15.70
C ARG A 93 4.26 7.12 17.18
N PRO A 94 4.31 8.39 17.63
CA PRO A 94 4.52 8.71 19.04
C PRO A 94 3.45 8.11 19.97
N TRP A 95 2.19 8.05 19.53
CA TRP A 95 1.10 7.47 20.32
C TRP A 95 1.20 5.95 20.39
N LEU A 96 1.51 5.32 19.26
CA LEU A 96 1.71 3.87 19.20
C LEU A 96 2.89 3.45 20.10
N THR A 97 4.02 4.16 20.03
CA THR A 97 5.16 3.91 20.91
C THR A 97 4.80 4.16 22.39
N LEU A 98 3.99 5.19 22.69
CA LEU A 98 3.52 5.45 24.06
C LEU A 98 2.69 4.30 24.63
N PHE A 99 1.77 3.70 23.85
CA PHE A 99 0.97 2.56 24.30
C PHE A 99 1.76 1.24 24.35
N ALA A 100 2.75 1.10 23.46
CA ALA A 100 3.63 -0.07 23.41
C ALA A 100 4.65 -0.10 24.56
N GLY A 101 5.02 1.07 25.10
CA GLY A 101 6.00 1.22 26.17
C GLY A 101 5.58 0.63 27.52
N ARG A 102 6.12 1.17 28.62
CA ARG A 102 5.75 0.70 29.97
C ARG A 102 4.26 0.96 30.25
N TYR A 103 3.61 -0.03 30.87
CA TYR A 103 2.23 0.11 31.31
C TYR A 103 2.19 0.71 32.72
N ASP A 104 1.65 1.93 32.83
CA ASP A 104 1.62 2.71 34.07
C ASP A 104 0.23 2.75 34.73
N GLY A 105 -0.67 1.84 34.32
CA GLY A 105 -2.03 1.75 34.86
C GLY A 105 -3.12 2.24 33.90
N ASP A 106 -4.35 1.99 34.33
CA ASP A 106 -5.57 2.34 33.60
C ASP A 106 -5.86 3.84 33.68
N LYS A 107 -6.32 4.42 32.58
CA LYS A 107 -6.75 5.81 32.48
C LYS A 107 -8.01 5.91 31.63
N VAL A 108 -9.04 6.52 32.19
CA VAL A 108 -10.27 6.88 31.47
C VAL A 108 -10.49 8.38 31.67
N SER A 109 -10.53 9.13 30.57
CA SER A 109 -10.84 10.56 30.61
C SER A 109 -12.30 10.78 30.98
N ASP A 110 -12.58 11.82 31.78
CA ASP A 110 -13.95 12.23 32.12
C ASP A 110 -14.80 12.54 30.89
N ALA A 111 -14.16 12.93 29.77
CA ALA A 111 -14.83 13.15 28.49
C ALA A 111 -15.52 11.89 27.93
N LEU A 112 -15.13 10.68 28.37
CA LEU A 112 -15.76 9.42 27.98
C LEU A 112 -16.81 8.93 28.99
N ARG A 113 -16.83 9.46 30.22
CA ARG A 113 -17.68 8.94 31.30
C ARG A 113 -19.14 9.36 31.19
N ALA A 114 -19.44 10.46 30.51
CA ALA A 114 -20.81 10.90 30.32
C ALA A 114 -21.60 9.85 29.48
N PRO A 115 -22.87 9.56 29.81
CA PRO A 115 -23.68 8.62 29.05
C PRO A 115 -23.71 8.98 27.55
N GLY A 116 -23.42 8.02 26.67
CA GLY A 116 -23.39 8.23 25.22
C GLY A 116 -22.14 8.95 24.68
N ALA A 117 -21.18 9.33 25.54
CA ALA A 117 -20.03 10.09 25.10
C ALA A 117 -19.07 9.26 24.25
N LEU A 118 -18.88 7.98 24.56
CA LEU A 118 -18.07 7.08 23.75
C LEU A 118 -18.62 6.96 22.33
N GLU A 119 -19.92 6.77 22.18
CA GLU A 119 -20.60 6.70 20.88
C GLU A 119 -20.42 8.00 20.10
N LYS A 120 -20.55 9.13 20.78
CA LYS A 120 -20.33 10.45 20.17
C LYS A 120 -18.89 10.61 19.68
N GLN A 121 -17.90 10.15 20.44
CA GLN A 121 -16.49 10.17 20.00
C GLN A 121 -16.31 9.24 18.79
N LEU A 122 -16.76 7.99 18.87
CA LEU A 122 -16.61 6.99 17.80
C LEU A 122 -17.43 7.29 16.54
N ALA A 123 -18.32 8.29 16.58
CA ALA A 123 -18.97 8.81 15.39
C ALA A 123 -18.01 9.62 14.50
N ASP A 124 -16.92 10.14 15.06
CA ASP A 124 -15.87 10.82 14.30
C ASP A 124 -14.96 9.81 13.56
N ALA A 125 -14.33 10.26 12.47
CA ALA A 125 -13.37 9.45 11.72
C ALA A 125 -12.22 8.97 12.65
N THR A 126 -12.08 7.66 12.73
CA THR A 126 -11.19 6.95 13.66
C THR A 126 -10.25 6.04 12.89
N ILE A 127 -8.95 6.21 13.08
CA ILE A 127 -7.94 5.27 12.61
C ILE A 127 -7.88 4.10 13.60
N TYR A 128 -7.94 2.88 13.09
CA TYR A 128 -7.86 1.66 13.88
C TYR A 128 -6.64 0.82 13.50
N VAL A 129 -5.97 0.29 14.52
CA VAL A 129 -4.95 -0.74 14.36
C VAL A 129 -4.98 -1.73 15.53
N ARG A 130 -4.78 -3.01 15.22
CA ARG A 130 -4.53 -4.06 16.20
C ARG A 130 -3.28 -4.87 15.83
N GLY A 131 -2.52 -5.27 16.84
CA GLY A 131 -1.39 -6.17 16.65
C GLY A 131 -0.54 -6.35 17.90
N PRO A 132 0.60 -7.07 17.79
CA PRO A 132 1.62 -7.18 18.83
C PRO A 132 1.99 -5.85 19.48
N VAL A 133 2.15 -5.83 20.80
CA VAL A 133 2.86 -4.73 21.48
C VAL A 133 4.27 -4.53 20.90
N SER A 134 4.97 -5.61 20.56
CA SER A 134 6.33 -5.58 20.01
C SER A 134 6.41 -4.87 18.64
N GLY A 135 5.37 -4.95 17.82
CA GLY A 135 5.30 -4.33 16.49
C GLY A 135 5.26 -2.80 16.53
N PHE A 136 4.75 -2.22 17.61
CA PHE A 136 4.55 -0.77 17.76
C PHE A 136 5.69 -0.05 18.50
N GLY A 137 6.62 -0.79 19.10
CA GLY A 137 7.72 -0.24 19.91
C GLY A 137 8.94 0.26 19.13
N GLY A 138 9.09 -0.12 17.85
CA GLY A 138 10.25 0.26 17.04
C GLY A 138 10.36 -0.38 15.66
N GLY A 139 9.44 -1.27 15.28
CA GLY A 139 9.43 -1.92 13.97
C GLY A 139 8.84 -1.08 12.82
N GLU A 140 8.73 -1.72 11.66
CA GLU A 140 8.01 -1.17 10.51
C GLU A 140 6.51 -1.16 10.80
N LEU A 141 5.96 0.05 10.96
CA LEU A 141 4.55 0.24 11.31
C LEU A 141 3.62 -0.34 10.24
N ALA A 142 4.00 -0.23 8.96
CA ALA A 142 3.24 -0.76 7.85
C ALA A 142 3.10 -2.29 7.91
N GLU A 143 4.16 -3.01 8.30
CA GLU A 143 4.15 -4.46 8.47
C GLU A 143 3.24 -4.86 9.64
N SER A 144 3.39 -4.22 10.79
CA SER A 144 2.53 -4.47 11.96
C SER A 144 1.06 -4.15 11.66
N ALA A 145 0.80 -3.06 10.94
CA ALA A 145 -0.54 -2.69 10.52
C ALA A 145 -1.11 -3.68 9.48
N ALA A 146 -0.30 -4.29 8.62
CA ALA A 146 -0.76 -5.27 7.63
C ALA A 146 -1.38 -6.51 8.29
N HIS A 147 -0.88 -6.90 9.45
CA HIS A 147 -1.45 -7.99 10.25
C HIS A 147 -2.73 -7.59 11.02
N SER A 148 -3.07 -6.30 11.09
CA SER A 148 -4.30 -5.80 11.70
C SER A 148 -5.51 -6.13 10.80
N TYR A 149 -6.22 -7.21 11.07
CA TYR A 149 -7.47 -7.51 10.39
C TYR A 149 -8.63 -6.64 10.90
N GLU A 150 -9.69 -6.51 10.10
CA GLU A 150 -10.96 -5.93 10.57
C GLU A 150 -11.61 -6.89 11.57
N ASP A 151 -11.24 -6.73 12.83
CA ASP A 151 -11.69 -7.60 13.90
C ASP A 151 -13.06 -7.16 14.44
N ALA A 152 -13.68 -8.07 15.18
CA ALA A 152 -14.99 -7.80 15.74
C ALA A 152 -14.95 -6.79 16.90
N PHE A 153 -13.76 -6.43 17.39
CA PHE A 153 -13.58 -5.52 18.53
C PHE A 153 -14.21 -4.17 18.23
N VAL A 154 -13.81 -3.51 17.14
CA VAL A 154 -14.35 -2.18 16.82
C VAL A 154 -15.85 -2.26 16.51
N ARG A 155 -16.29 -3.30 15.81
CA ARG A 155 -17.73 -3.50 15.51
C ARG A 155 -18.58 -3.63 16.76
N CYS A 156 -18.07 -4.31 17.78
CA CYS A 156 -18.72 -4.49 19.07
C CYS A 156 -18.52 -3.29 20.00
N LEU A 157 -17.46 -2.49 19.81
CA LEU A 157 -17.26 -1.25 20.54
C LEU A 157 -18.27 -0.18 20.12
N VAL A 158 -18.45 -0.01 18.81
CA VAL A 158 -19.39 0.96 18.21
C VAL A 158 -20.84 0.53 18.38
N LYS A 159 -21.14 -0.74 18.13
CA LYS A 159 -22.50 -1.32 18.22
C LYS A 159 -22.44 -2.60 19.06
N PRO A 160 -22.55 -2.48 20.40
CA PRO A 160 -22.38 -3.61 21.31
C PRO A 160 -23.54 -4.61 21.19
N PRO A 161 -23.28 -5.91 21.42
CA PRO A 161 -24.35 -6.89 21.60
C PRO A 161 -25.17 -6.57 22.85
N LYS A 162 -26.44 -7.03 22.87
CA LYS A 162 -27.36 -6.77 24.00
C LYS A 162 -26.95 -7.49 25.29
N LYS A 163 -26.26 -8.63 25.17
CA LYS A 163 -25.85 -9.49 26.29
C LYS A 163 -24.48 -10.10 26.01
N ARG A 164 -23.70 -10.34 27.07
CA ARG A 164 -22.45 -11.12 27.04
C ARG A 164 -22.77 -12.62 27.06
N THR A 165 -23.30 -13.14 25.97
CA THR A 165 -23.48 -14.60 25.79
C THR A 165 -22.78 -15.05 24.53
N GLU A 166 -22.27 -16.28 24.51
CA GLU A 166 -21.55 -16.85 23.35
C GLU A 166 -22.37 -16.70 22.06
N LYS A 167 -23.69 -16.97 22.13
CA LYS A 167 -24.62 -16.82 21.00
C LYS A 167 -24.66 -15.38 20.45
N GLU A 168 -24.80 -14.39 21.32
CA GLU A 168 -24.91 -12.98 20.91
C GLU A 168 -23.58 -12.45 20.37
N LEU A 169 -22.48 -12.80 21.03
CA LEU A 169 -21.12 -12.42 20.64
C LEU A 169 -20.75 -13.05 19.29
N ARG A 170 -21.00 -14.35 19.11
CA ARG A 170 -20.77 -15.05 17.83
C ARG A 170 -21.59 -14.44 16.69
N ARG A 171 -22.87 -14.15 16.94
CA ARG A 171 -23.74 -13.52 15.93
C ARG A 171 -23.19 -12.17 15.50
N ARG A 172 -22.71 -11.35 16.44
CA ARG A 172 -22.15 -10.04 16.14
C ARG A 172 -20.77 -10.14 15.47
N ALA A 173 -19.92 -11.05 15.93
CA ALA A 173 -18.61 -11.30 15.36
C ALA A 173 -18.68 -11.66 13.87
N ARG A 174 -19.69 -12.45 13.47
CA ARG A 174 -19.95 -12.84 12.07
C ARG A 174 -20.54 -11.74 11.19
N SER A 175 -21.11 -10.69 11.78
CA SER A 175 -21.75 -9.63 10.98
C SER A 175 -20.69 -8.78 10.28
N ARG A 176 -20.83 -8.62 8.96
CA ARG A 176 -19.96 -7.75 8.13
C ARG A 176 -20.49 -6.31 8.04
N SER A 177 -21.00 -5.77 9.15
CA SER A 177 -21.48 -4.39 9.11
C SER A 177 -20.30 -3.45 8.87
N GLU A 178 -20.32 -2.73 7.75
CA GLU A 178 -19.37 -1.66 7.45
C GLU A 178 -19.44 -0.58 8.55
N LEU A 179 -18.26 -0.11 8.94
CA LEU A 179 -18.09 1.01 9.86
C LEU A 179 -17.55 2.18 9.06
N ASP A 180 -18.45 3.00 8.51
CA ASP A 180 -18.13 4.08 7.57
C ASP A 180 -17.06 5.07 8.09
N ASN A 181 -16.95 5.21 9.41
CA ASN A 181 -16.06 6.15 10.08
C ASN A 181 -14.81 5.49 10.68
N VAL A 182 -14.62 4.18 10.52
CA VAL A 182 -13.45 3.46 11.02
C VAL A 182 -12.55 3.07 9.86
N LEU A 183 -11.31 3.53 9.91
CA LEU A 183 -10.34 3.41 8.84
C LEU A 183 -9.18 2.57 9.34
N ARG A 184 -8.81 1.51 8.62
CA ARG A 184 -7.66 0.70 8.99
C ARG A 184 -6.38 1.47 8.73
N LEU A 185 -5.47 1.44 9.70
CA LEU A 185 -4.17 2.08 9.57
C LEU A 185 -3.39 1.54 8.36
N HIS A 186 -3.45 0.24 8.10
CA HIS A 186 -2.79 -0.36 6.94
C HIS A 186 -3.24 0.26 5.63
N ASP A 187 -4.56 0.31 5.39
CA ASP A 187 -5.13 0.85 4.16
C ASP A 187 -4.74 2.33 4.02
N ALA A 188 -4.78 3.08 5.12
CA ALA A 188 -4.34 4.47 5.14
C ALA A 188 -2.85 4.65 4.77
N LEU A 189 -1.95 3.79 5.27
CA LEU A 189 -0.52 3.82 4.96
C LEU A 189 -0.23 3.36 3.52
N VAL A 190 -0.94 2.34 3.04
CA VAL A 190 -0.81 1.85 1.66
C VAL A 190 -1.15 2.96 0.67
N GLY A 191 -2.29 3.65 0.84
CA GLY A 191 -2.65 4.75 -0.05
C GLY A 191 -1.74 5.98 0.12
N ALA A 192 -1.19 6.23 1.31
CA ALA A 192 -0.26 7.33 1.54
C ALA A 192 1.03 7.20 0.69
N ALA A 193 1.48 5.97 0.42
CA ALA A 193 2.64 5.71 -0.41
C ALA A 193 2.48 6.20 -1.87
N PHE A 194 1.23 6.35 -2.36
CA PHE A 194 0.92 6.84 -3.70
C PHE A 194 0.72 8.36 -3.77
N MET A 195 0.70 9.03 -2.62
CA MET A 195 0.48 10.49 -2.51
C MET A 195 1.77 11.26 -2.23
N ASN A 196 2.87 10.58 -1.95
CA ASN A 196 4.16 11.20 -1.61
C ASN A 196 4.93 11.67 -2.86
N GLU A 197 6.00 12.43 -2.64
CA GLU A 197 6.85 12.94 -3.72
C GLU A 197 7.57 11.80 -4.49
N LYS A 198 7.98 10.73 -3.80
CA LYS A 198 8.67 9.59 -4.43
C LYS A 198 7.82 8.91 -5.51
N TRP A 199 6.52 8.76 -5.28
CA TRP A 199 5.60 8.21 -6.29
C TRP A 199 5.46 9.16 -7.49
N GLN A 200 5.41 10.47 -7.25
CA GLN A 200 5.38 11.46 -8.32
C GLN A 200 6.66 11.41 -9.16
N GLU A 201 7.83 11.24 -8.54
CA GLU A 201 9.11 11.06 -9.24
C GLU A 201 9.12 9.77 -10.08
N LEU A 202 8.59 8.66 -9.56
CA LEU A 202 8.45 7.40 -10.33
C LEU A 202 7.58 7.60 -11.57
N VAL A 203 6.46 8.32 -11.46
CA VAL A 203 5.63 8.65 -12.62
C VAL A 203 6.37 9.60 -13.57
N ALA A 204 7.05 10.62 -13.03
CA ALA A 204 7.75 11.62 -13.82
C ALA A 204 8.90 11.03 -14.65
N THR A 205 9.56 9.99 -14.15
CA THR A 205 10.70 9.34 -14.78
C THR A 205 10.32 8.15 -15.67
N ALA A 206 9.06 7.72 -15.67
CA ALA A 206 8.59 6.60 -16.49
C ALA A 206 8.78 6.88 -17.98
N THR A 207 9.43 5.95 -18.70
CA THR A 207 9.84 6.17 -20.11
C THR A 207 9.02 5.38 -21.12
N SER A 208 8.19 4.42 -20.66
CA SER A 208 7.43 3.54 -21.54
C SER A 208 5.92 3.60 -21.27
N PRO A 209 5.06 3.38 -22.31
CA PRO A 209 3.62 3.29 -22.13
C PRO A 209 3.18 2.14 -21.20
N ASP A 210 3.89 1.01 -21.23
CA ASP A 210 3.59 -0.15 -20.39
C ASP A 210 3.85 0.14 -18.91
N GLU A 211 4.93 0.87 -18.61
CA GLU A 211 5.24 1.32 -17.27
C GLU A 211 4.20 2.30 -16.74
N LEU A 212 3.81 3.31 -17.54
CA LEU A 212 2.74 4.25 -17.18
C LEU A 212 1.40 3.53 -16.95
N THR A 213 1.06 2.55 -17.79
CA THR A 213 -0.13 1.72 -17.63
C THR A 213 -0.08 0.91 -16.33
N ARG A 214 1.08 0.33 -15.99
CA ARG A 214 1.28 -0.39 -14.73
C ARG A 214 1.13 0.54 -13.52
N LEU A 215 1.75 1.71 -13.55
CA LEU A 215 1.67 2.71 -12.47
C LEU A 215 0.22 3.20 -12.29
N SER A 216 -0.49 3.48 -13.38
CA SER A 216 -1.92 3.83 -13.32
C SER A 216 -2.75 2.73 -12.65
N LYS A 217 -2.54 1.46 -13.04
CA LYS A 217 -3.25 0.32 -12.44
C LYS A 217 -2.94 0.14 -10.95
N GLN A 218 -1.73 0.48 -10.52
CA GLN A 218 -1.36 0.45 -9.10
C GLN A 218 -2.09 1.57 -8.34
N LEU A 219 -2.12 2.78 -8.90
CA LEU A 219 -2.87 3.90 -8.33
C LEU A 219 -4.38 3.61 -8.25
N ASP A 220 -4.96 2.96 -9.26
CA ASP A 220 -6.38 2.57 -9.29
C ASP A 220 -6.76 1.57 -8.19
N LYS A 221 -5.81 0.76 -7.74
CA LYS A 221 -6.02 -0.23 -6.66
C LYS A 221 -5.72 0.32 -5.27
N ALA A 222 -5.11 1.50 -5.19
CA ALA A 222 -4.72 2.09 -3.93
C ALA A 222 -5.97 2.61 -3.18
N PRO A 223 -6.07 2.40 -1.86
CA PRO A 223 -7.17 2.91 -1.03
C PRO A 223 -7.01 4.42 -0.74
N LEU A 224 -7.04 5.23 -1.80
CA LEU A 224 -6.76 6.67 -1.72
C LEU A 224 -7.84 7.41 -0.91
N GLU A 225 -9.10 6.97 -1.00
CA GLU A 225 -10.18 7.60 -0.25
C GLU A 225 -10.03 7.38 1.26
N GLU A 226 -9.68 6.16 1.66
CA GLU A 226 -9.40 5.78 3.04
C GLU A 226 -8.22 6.58 3.59
N THR A 227 -7.14 6.72 2.82
CA THR A 227 -6.00 7.58 3.19
C THR A 227 -6.42 9.02 3.40
N ARG A 228 -7.26 9.60 2.53
CA ARG A 228 -7.75 10.97 2.71
C ARG A 228 -8.59 11.13 3.97
N LYS A 229 -9.50 10.19 4.21
CA LYS A 229 -10.32 10.19 5.43
C LYS A 229 -9.42 10.03 6.67
N ALA A 230 -8.38 9.19 6.59
CA ALA A 230 -7.47 8.91 7.69
C ALA A 230 -6.56 10.11 8.01
N ALA A 231 -6.07 10.80 7.00
CA ALA A 231 -5.31 12.05 7.18
C ALA A 231 -6.11 13.10 7.98
N LYS A 232 -7.44 13.11 7.81
CA LYS A 232 -8.37 13.99 8.53
C LYS A 232 -8.97 13.38 9.79
N ALA A 233 -8.63 12.13 10.11
CA ALA A 233 -9.18 11.43 11.27
C ALA A 233 -8.80 12.15 12.56
N ARG A 234 -9.78 12.26 13.44
CA ARG A 234 -9.65 12.89 14.75
C ARG A 234 -9.20 11.90 15.81
N LEU A 235 -9.52 10.62 15.65
CA LEU A 235 -9.25 9.60 16.66
C LEU A 235 -8.25 8.56 16.17
N LEU A 236 -7.44 8.06 17.10
CA LEU A 236 -6.67 6.83 16.98
C LEU A 236 -7.17 5.85 18.03
N LEU A 237 -7.73 4.73 17.59
CA LEU A 237 -8.07 3.57 18.41
C LEU A 237 -7.03 2.48 18.15
N VAL A 238 -6.46 1.94 19.23
CA VAL A 238 -5.47 0.88 19.14
C VAL A 238 -5.78 -0.24 20.12
N ALA A 239 -5.59 -1.48 19.67
CA ALA A 239 -5.58 -2.67 20.51
C ALA A 239 -4.22 -3.36 20.37
N MET A 240 -3.45 -3.50 21.45
CA MET A 240 -2.14 -4.14 21.41
C MET A 240 -2.15 -5.41 22.23
N ASP A 241 -1.96 -6.54 21.57
CA ASP A 241 -1.92 -7.85 22.21
C ASP A 241 -0.54 -8.02 22.88
N GLU A 242 -0.53 -8.33 24.17
CA GLU A 242 0.69 -8.67 24.92
C GLU A 242 1.02 -10.15 24.75
N PRO A 243 2.30 -10.55 24.84
CA PRO A 243 2.67 -11.96 24.87
C PRO A 243 2.02 -12.64 26.09
N GLY A 244 1.48 -13.85 25.88
CA GLY A 244 0.96 -14.70 26.96
C GLY A 244 2.07 -15.40 27.75
N ASP A 245 1.70 -16.33 28.64
CA ASP A 245 2.59 -17.02 29.61
C ASP A 245 3.71 -17.91 28.99
N ARG A 246 3.77 -18.03 27.67
CA ARG A 246 4.85 -18.71 26.96
C ARG A 246 5.44 -17.70 26.01
N GLU A 247 6.77 -17.61 25.93
CA GLU A 247 7.59 -16.67 25.14
C GLU A 247 7.30 -16.60 23.61
N LYS A 248 6.19 -17.18 23.12
CA LYS A 248 5.68 -17.10 21.76
C LYS A 248 4.51 -16.11 21.67
N PRO A 249 4.34 -15.38 20.56
CA PRO A 249 3.19 -14.52 20.35
C PRO A 249 1.88 -15.30 20.51
N ALA A 250 0.99 -14.85 21.42
CA ALA A 250 -0.40 -15.33 21.52
C ALA A 250 -1.32 -14.69 20.46
N GLU A 251 -0.72 -13.90 19.57
CA GLU A 251 -1.30 -12.69 18.97
C GLU A 251 -2.22 -12.95 17.75
N LEU A 252 -2.36 -14.20 17.32
CA LEU A 252 -3.13 -14.53 16.11
C LEU A 252 -3.95 -15.82 16.20
N ASP A 253 -3.75 -16.68 17.20
CA ASP A 253 -4.57 -17.89 17.37
C ASP A 253 -5.90 -17.57 18.09
N GLY A 254 -5.92 -16.59 19.00
CA GLY A 254 -7.08 -16.31 19.84
C GLY A 254 -7.39 -17.45 20.81
N GLU A 255 -6.48 -18.40 20.97
CA GLU A 255 -6.72 -19.65 21.69
C GLU A 255 -6.14 -19.64 23.11
N ARG A 256 -5.43 -18.57 23.49
CA ARG A 256 -4.71 -18.49 24.75
C ARG A 256 -5.07 -17.27 25.58
N PRO A 257 -5.08 -17.39 26.93
CA PRO A 257 -5.16 -16.25 27.81
C PRO A 257 -3.99 -15.29 27.59
N HIS A 258 -4.29 -14.01 27.43
CA HIS A 258 -3.30 -12.94 27.30
C HIS A 258 -3.91 -11.60 27.73
N GLN A 259 -3.10 -10.55 27.76
CA GLN A 259 -3.54 -9.19 28.07
C GLN A 259 -3.61 -8.38 26.78
N VAL A 260 -4.62 -7.52 26.67
CA VAL A 260 -4.74 -6.58 25.55
C VAL A 260 -4.76 -5.16 26.08
N ARG A 261 -3.88 -4.32 25.54
CA ARG A 261 -3.86 -2.89 25.81
C ARG A 261 -4.75 -2.16 24.82
N VAL A 262 -5.74 -1.43 25.32
CA VAL A 262 -6.63 -0.63 24.50
C VAL A 262 -6.33 0.85 24.72
N GLY A 263 -6.03 1.55 23.63
CA GLY A 263 -5.76 2.98 23.62
C GLY A 263 -6.77 3.74 22.77
N LEU A 264 -7.25 4.88 23.24
CA LEU A 264 -8.00 5.85 22.44
C LEU A 264 -7.40 7.23 22.64
N VAL A 265 -7.07 7.90 21.53
CA VAL A 265 -6.44 9.22 21.52
C VAL A 265 -7.23 10.16 20.64
N ASP A 266 -7.46 11.37 21.13
CA ASP A 266 -7.84 12.51 20.31
C ASP A 266 -6.58 13.14 19.70
N LEU A 267 -6.40 12.92 18.41
CA LEU A 267 -5.26 13.39 17.61
C LEU A 267 -5.28 14.92 17.46
N ALA A 268 -6.45 15.55 17.48
CA ALA A 268 -6.58 17.00 17.36
C ALA A 268 -6.17 17.70 18.67
N SER A 269 -6.69 17.22 19.80
CA SER A 269 -6.35 17.80 21.11
C SER A 269 -5.07 17.22 21.74
N LYS A 270 -4.45 16.21 21.12
CA LYS A 270 -3.28 15.48 21.61
C LYS A 270 -3.50 14.92 23.03
N LYS A 271 -4.68 14.36 23.27
CA LYS A 271 -5.06 13.82 24.59
C LYS A 271 -5.36 12.33 24.51
N VAL A 272 -4.79 11.59 25.46
CA VAL A 272 -5.20 10.21 25.73
C VAL A 272 -6.58 10.26 26.39
N LEU A 273 -7.58 9.71 25.71
CA LEU A 273 -8.94 9.56 26.20
C LEU A 273 -9.10 8.23 26.98
N LEU A 274 -8.42 7.18 26.51
CA LEU A 274 -8.48 5.84 27.08
C LEU A 274 -7.10 5.19 27.05
N LYS A 275 -6.71 4.54 28.15
CA LYS A 275 -5.61 3.57 28.24
C LYS A 275 -6.08 2.48 29.20
N LEU A 276 -6.35 1.27 28.71
CA LEU A 276 -6.80 0.15 29.53
C LEU A 276 -5.95 -1.08 29.22
N ARG A 277 -5.81 -1.98 30.19
CA ARG A 277 -5.25 -3.33 30.00
C ARG A 277 -6.27 -4.33 30.48
N ARG A 278 -6.76 -5.19 29.58
CA ARG A 278 -7.82 -6.14 29.89
C ARG A 278 -7.39 -7.57 29.57
N PRO A 279 -7.71 -8.53 30.44
CA PRO A 279 -7.46 -9.93 30.14
C PRO A 279 -8.42 -10.38 29.04
N VAL A 280 -7.91 -11.15 28.10
CA VAL A 280 -8.68 -11.92 27.15
C VAL A 280 -8.43 -13.39 27.47
N ASP A 281 -9.47 -14.13 27.79
CA ASP A 281 -9.41 -15.57 28.05
C ASP A 281 -10.44 -16.28 27.18
N PRO A 282 -10.04 -17.13 26.23
CA PRO A 282 -10.96 -17.89 25.37
C PRO A 282 -11.52 -19.17 26.03
N SER A 283 -11.13 -19.48 27.28
CA SER A 283 -11.49 -20.74 27.96
C SER A 283 -13.00 -20.94 28.11
N TRP A 284 -13.77 -19.85 28.20
CA TRP A 284 -15.23 -19.85 28.31
C TRP A 284 -15.95 -20.14 26.98
N VAL A 285 -15.26 -20.04 25.84
CA VAL A 285 -15.82 -20.32 24.51
C VAL A 285 -15.81 -21.82 24.25
N SER A 286 -16.91 -22.35 23.72
CA SER A 286 -17.00 -23.78 23.39
C SER A 286 -15.90 -24.22 22.41
N PRO A 287 -15.34 -25.45 22.53
CA PRO A 287 -14.27 -25.91 21.64
C PRO A 287 -14.61 -25.81 20.14
N ALA A 288 -15.88 -26.07 19.78
CA ALA A 288 -16.37 -25.96 18.41
C ALA A 288 -16.41 -24.51 17.89
N ALA A 289 -16.65 -23.52 18.74
CA ALA A 289 -16.63 -22.11 18.37
C ALA A 289 -15.21 -21.51 18.39
N ARG A 290 -14.31 -22.08 19.19
CA ARG A 290 -12.92 -21.62 19.34
C ARG A 290 -12.13 -21.76 18.03
N ALA A 291 -12.24 -22.89 17.35
CA ALA A 291 -11.55 -23.16 16.08
C ALA A 291 -12.01 -22.27 14.89
N GLU A 292 -13.23 -21.73 14.94
CA GLU A 292 -13.81 -20.97 13.81
C GLU A 292 -13.80 -19.46 14.05
N LEU A 293 -13.94 -19.01 15.31
CA LEU A 293 -14.33 -17.64 15.65
C LEU A 293 -13.75 -17.11 16.96
N ALA A 294 -12.75 -17.76 17.58
CA ALA A 294 -12.18 -17.31 18.86
C ALA A 294 -11.82 -15.82 18.82
N ASN A 295 -10.99 -15.42 17.83
CA ASN A 295 -10.62 -14.03 17.60
C ASN A 295 -11.86 -13.10 17.53
N GLY A 296 -12.94 -13.49 16.85
CA GLY A 296 -14.13 -12.66 16.75
C GLY A 296 -14.95 -12.55 18.04
N ILE A 297 -15.14 -13.66 18.75
CA ILE A 297 -15.94 -13.70 19.98
C ILE A 297 -15.21 -12.96 21.11
N ASP A 298 -13.92 -13.21 21.26
CA ASP A 298 -13.09 -12.60 22.31
C ASP A 298 -12.88 -11.11 22.07
N SER A 299 -12.72 -10.70 20.82
CA SER A 299 -12.68 -9.28 20.45
C SER A 299 -13.97 -8.55 20.83
N CYS A 300 -15.13 -9.19 20.64
CA CYS A 300 -16.39 -8.60 21.08
C CYS A 300 -16.55 -8.58 22.59
N ALA A 301 -16.06 -9.60 23.30
CA ALA A 301 -16.04 -9.64 24.75
C ALA A 301 -15.16 -8.51 25.32
N LEU A 302 -13.94 -8.35 24.77
CA LEU A 302 -13.03 -7.25 25.08
C LEU A 302 -13.69 -5.88 24.87
N ALA A 303 -14.45 -5.70 23.79
CA ALA A 303 -15.17 -4.45 23.55
C ALA A 303 -16.21 -4.15 24.63
N LEU A 304 -16.91 -5.17 25.15
CA LEU A 304 -17.82 -5.00 26.29
C LEU A 304 -17.05 -4.65 27.57
N ASP A 305 -15.92 -5.31 27.83
CA ASP A 305 -15.08 -5.05 29.01
C ASP A 305 -14.51 -3.62 29.01
N VAL A 306 -14.15 -3.10 27.83
CA VAL A 306 -13.76 -1.70 27.65
C VAL A 306 -14.92 -0.76 27.95
N ARG A 307 -16.12 -1.04 27.44
CA ARG A 307 -17.31 -0.20 27.68
C ARG A 307 -17.69 -0.18 29.16
N GLU A 308 -17.66 -1.32 29.81
CA GLU A 308 -17.92 -1.44 31.25
C GLU A 308 -16.90 -0.62 32.06
N ALA A 309 -15.61 -0.75 31.74
CA ALA A 309 -14.55 0.03 32.39
C ALA A 309 -14.68 1.54 32.23
N ILE A 310 -15.27 2.02 31.14
CA ILE A 310 -15.54 3.45 30.94
C ILE A 310 -16.66 3.94 31.87
N THR A 311 -17.71 3.12 32.03
CA THR A 311 -18.88 3.45 32.86
C THR A 311 -18.64 3.26 34.35
N THR A 312 -17.80 2.30 34.73
CA THR A 312 -17.50 2.02 36.12
C THR A 312 -16.46 3.02 36.64
N PRO A 313 -16.72 3.73 37.73
CA PRO A 313 -15.69 4.52 38.39
C PRO A 313 -14.56 3.58 38.78
N VAL A 314 -13.34 3.88 38.34
CA VAL A 314 -12.16 3.18 38.89
C VAL A 314 -12.13 3.63 40.35
N ALA A 315 -12.36 2.71 41.29
CA ALA A 315 -12.11 2.98 42.69
C ALA A 315 -10.65 3.45 42.74
N SER A 316 -10.41 4.71 43.09
CA SER A 316 -9.05 5.20 43.20
C SER A 316 -8.39 4.35 44.27
N ASP A 317 -7.43 3.51 43.89
CA ASP A 317 -6.58 2.85 44.87
C ASP A 317 -5.98 3.94 45.75
N ALA A 318 -6.44 3.97 46.99
CA ALA A 318 -5.90 4.81 48.00
C ALA A 318 -4.53 4.23 48.40
N ARG A 319 -3.48 4.77 47.76
CA ARG A 319 -2.05 4.66 48.09
C ARG A 319 -1.33 3.39 47.68
#